data_AF-A0A9W8CHJ3-F1
#
_entry.id   AF-A0A9W8CHJ3-F1
#
_cell.length_a   1.000
_cell.length_b   1.000
_cell.length_c   1.000
_cell.angle_alpha   90.00
_cell.angle_beta   90.00
_cell.angle_gamma   90.00
#
_symmetry.space_group_name_H-M   'P 1'
#
loop_
_entity.id
_entity.type
_entity.pdbx_description
1 polymer ?
#
loop_
_entity_poly.entity_id
_entity_poly.type
_entity_poly.pdbx_seq_one_letter_code
_entity_poly.pdbx_strand_id
1 'polypeptide(L)'
;MTVPGRDGNLEQDIVAHKYMHGISNQLIGGPSNTDCLYDGEAGGMGEGWSDTVANIMHIKPSYTHSTNMILGDYVYGENICMYPYSTDMTVNLQTFAYLDKLQYKEVHSIGEVWATVLYELVWNLIDATGAICNIYEKDLNKGNCLALQIILDAMKLQPCNPTFIQTQDAIVQAEANLTGGKYQCQLWKAFAKRGMGLQASDSSSKHKEDYSVSGKC
;
A
#
# COMPACT_ATOMS: atom_id res chain seq x y z
N MET A 1 -3.34 -14.67 -20.40
CA MET A 1 -2.69 -15.95 -20.00
C MET A 1 -1.90 -16.51 -21.17
N THR A 2 -0.71 -17.03 -20.89
CA THR A 2 0.31 -17.42 -21.88
C THR A 2 0.14 -18.85 -22.42
N VAL A 3 0.79 -19.16 -23.57
CA VAL A 3 0.85 -20.51 -24.16
C VAL A 3 2.31 -20.89 -24.47
N PRO A 4 2.85 -21.98 -23.89
CA PRO A 4 2.24 -22.79 -22.82
C PRO A 4 1.99 -21.95 -21.55
N GLY A 5 1.04 -22.39 -20.74
CA GLY A 5 0.74 -21.73 -19.45
C GLY A 5 1.96 -21.74 -18.53
N ARG A 6 2.09 -20.70 -17.72
CA ARG A 6 3.19 -20.50 -16.77
C ARG A 6 2.69 -20.71 -15.34
N ASP A 7 3.50 -21.38 -14.51
CA ASP A 7 3.15 -21.73 -13.12
C ASP A 7 3.28 -20.50 -12.20
N GLY A 8 2.21 -20.15 -11.51
CA GLY A 8 2.18 -19.02 -10.57
C GLY A 8 3.05 -19.19 -9.33
N ASN A 9 3.46 -20.41 -8.99
CA ASN A 9 4.43 -20.62 -7.92
C ASN A 9 5.84 -20.11 -8.29
N LEU A 10 6.11 -19.85 -9.57
CA LEU A 10 7.38 -19.30 -10.05
C LEU A 10 7.38 -17.77 -10.11
N GLU A 11 6.27 -17.13 -9.75
CA GLU A 11 6.11 -15.68 -9.75
C GLU A 11 5.96 -15.17 -8.30
N GLN A 12 7.01 -14.48 -7.84
CA GLN A 12 7.22 -14.19 -6.41
C GLN A 12 6.18 -13.23 -5.82
N ASP A 13 5.72 -12.26 -6.60
CA ASP A 13 4.68 -11.33 -6.19
C ASP A 13 3.35 -12.03 -5.95
N ILE A 14 2.93 -13.00 -6.77
CA ILE A 14 1.72 -13.81 -6.53
C ILE A 14 1.82 -14.57 -5.19
N VAL A 15 2.95 -15.23 -4.94
CA VAL A 15 3.15 -15.98 -3.69
C VAL A 15 3.16 -15.06 -2.47
N ALA A 16 3.90 -13.94 -2.55
CA ALA A 16 3.97 -12.95 -1.48
C ALA A 16 2.61 -12.32 -1.20
N HIS A 17 1.87 -11.95 -2.26
CA HIS A 17 0.53 -11.39 -2.18
C HIS A 17 -0.42 -12.36 -1.45
N LYS A 18 -0.45 -13.65 -1.84
CA LYS A 18 -1.36 -14.61 -1.20
C LYS A 18 -0.98 -14.92 0.24
N TYR A 19 0.31 -14.90 0.58
CA TYR A 19 0.75 -15.01 1.97
C TYR A 19 0.32 -13.80 2.79
N MET A 20 0.37 -12.60 2.21
CA MET A 20 0.04 -11.37 2.90
C MET A 20 -1.44 -11.26 3.27
N HIS A 21 -2.37 -11.87 2.52
CA HIS A 21 -3.75 -12.01 2.99
C HIS A 21 -3.85 -12.73 4.33
N GLY A 22 -3.06 -13.80 4.54
CA GLY A 22 -3.04 -14.53 5.81
C GLY A 22 -2.55 -13.65 6.96
N ILE A 23 -1.50 -12.86 6.70
CA ILE A 23 -0.95 -11.93 7.68
C ILE A 23 -1.97 -10.83 8.01
N SER A 24 -2.56 -10.17 7.01
CA SER A 24 -3.45 -9.03 7.22
C SER A 24 -4.74 -9.45 7.94
N ASN A 25 -5.36 -10.56 7.55
CA ASN A 25 -6.55 -11.10 8.23
C ASN A 25 -6.28 -11.55 9.67
N GLN A 26 -5.04 -11.93 10.01
CA GLN A 26 -4.69 -12.31 11.38
C GLN A 26 -4.34 -11.12 12.28
N LEU A 27 -3.75 -10.07 11.71
CA LEU A 27 -3.35 -8.89 12.47
C LEU A 27 -4.51 -7.92 12.71
N ILE A 28 -5.34 -7.69 11.69
CA ILE A 28 -6.41 -6.68 11.74
C ILE A 28 -7.61 -7.24 12.51
N GLY A 29 -8.03 -6.52 13.55
CA GLY A 29 -9.08 -6.98 14.46
C GLY A 29 -8.64 -8.06 15.47
N GLY A 30 -7.36 -8.43 15.43
CA GLY A 30 -6.73 -9.36 16.35
C GLY A 30 -6.85 -10.84 15.94
N PRO A 31 -5.97 -11.71 16.47
CA PRO A 31 -5.75 -13.06 15.96
C PRO A 31 -6.93 -14.03 16.12
N SER A 32 -7.96 -13.66 16.89
CA SER A 32 -9.18 -14.44 17.09
C SER A 32 -10.32 -14.05 16.15
N ASN A 33 -10.15 -13.04 15.29
CA ASN A 33 -11.16 -12.57 14.36
C ASN A 33 -10.56 -12.34 12.96
N THR A 34 -10.91 -13.21 12.02
CA THR A 34 -10.44 -13.15 10.63
C THR A 34 -11.41 -12.49 9.67
N ASP A 35 -12.52 -11.92 10.17
CA ASP A 35 -13.60 -11.35 9.35
C ASP A 35 -13.54 -9.81 9.30
N CYS A 36 -12.32 -9.26 9.38
CA CYS A 36 -12.07 -7.82 9.49
C CYS A 36 -11.63 -7.12 8.21
N LEU A 37 -11.51 -7.88 7.11
CA LEU A 37 -11.27 -7.37 5.76
C LEU A 37 -12.30 -7.96 4.79
N TYR A 38 -13.59 -7.83 5.12
CA TYR A 38 -14.63 -8.64 4.48
C TYR A 38 -14.95 -8.23 3.02
N ASP A 39 -15.19 -6.94 2.79
CA ASP A 39 -15.60 -6.40 1.48
C ASP A 39 -15.34 -4.88 1.41
N GLY A 40 -15.64 -4.25 0.27
CA GLY A 40 -15.56 -2.81 0.07
C GLY A 40 -14.14 -2.27 0.27
N GLU A 41 -14.02 -1.12 0.93
CA GLU A 41 -12.72 -0.52 1.25
C GLU A 41 -11.84 -1.45 2.09
N ALA A 42 -12.40 -2.13 3.10
CA ALA A 42 -11.64 -3.02 3.94
C ALA A 42 -11.08 -4.21 3.14
N GLY A 43 -11.94 -4.90 2.39
CA GLY A 43 -11.51 -5.99 1.50
C GLY A 43 -10.48 -5.52 0.47
N GLY A 44 -10.69 -4.35 -0.12
CA GLY A 44 -9.75 -3.77 -1.07
C GLY A 44 -8.41 -3.38 -0.45
N MET A 45 -8.38 -2.86 0.78
CA MET A 45 -7.11 -2.67 1.49
C MET A 45 -6.40 -4.01 1.75
N GLY A 46 -7.15 -5.11 1.91
CA GLY A 46 -6.60 -6.46 1.93
C GLY A 46 -5.79 -6.81 0.67
N GLU A 47 -6.33 -6.51 -0.51
CA GLU A 47 -5.63 -6.65 -1.80
C GLU A 47 -4.44 -5.68 -1.89
N GLY A 48 -4.63 -4.40 -1.52
CA GLY A 48 -3.58 -3.39 -1.61
C GLY A 48 -2.40 -3.61 -0.66
N TRP A 49 -2.64 -4.17 0.52
CA TRP A 49 -1.56 -4.62 1.41
C TRP A 49 -0.72 -5.72 0.79
N SER A 50 -1.39 -6.68 0.16
CA SER A 50 -0.76 -7.81 -0.49
C SER A 50 0.14 -7.36 -1.65
N ASP A 51 -0.36 -6.47 -2.50
CA ASP A 51 0.41 -5.88 -3.61
C ASP A 51 1.58 -5.03 -3.11
N THR A 52 1.38 -4.25 -2.05
CA THR A 52 2.43 -3.42 -1.46
C THR A 52 3.59 -4.25 -0.93
N VAL A 53 3.30 -5.31 -0.17
CA VAL A 53 4.35 -6.18 0.39
C VAL A 53 5.04 -6.97 -0.72
N ALA A 54 4.30 -7.45 -1.72
CA ALA A 54 4.88 -8.07 -2.91
C ALA A 54 5.88 -7.13 -3.61
N ASN A 55 5.49 -5.86 -3.81
CA ASN A 55 6.37 -4.84 -4.38
C ASN A 55 7.61 -4.59 -3.50
N ILE A 56 7.45 -4.39 -2.18
CA ILE A 56 8.57 -4.17 -1.25
C ILE A 56 9.61 -5.29 -1.36
N MET A 57 9.16 -6.55 -1.44
CA MET A 57 10.03 -7.72 -1.57
C MET A 57 10.74 -7.79 -2.93
N HIS A 58 10.17 -7.15 -3.96
CA HIS A 58 10.74 -7.12 -5.31
C HIS A 58 11.69 -5.93 -5.53
N ILE A 59 11.76 -4.94 -4.62
CA ILE A 59 12.64 -3.77 -4.78
C ILE A 59 14.10 -4.22 -4.94
N LYS A 60 14.75 -3.72 -6.00
CA LYS A 60 16.15 -4.02 -6.34
C LYS A 60 17.04 -2.81 -6.10
N PRO A 61 18.36 -3.00 -5.90
CA PRO A 61 19.30 -1.90 -5.74
C PRO A 61 19.31 -0.85 -6.85
N SER A 62 18.93 -1.23 -8.07
CA SER A 62 18.87 -0.33 -9.22
C SER A 62 17.56 0.45 -9.33
N TYR A 63 16.55 0.14 -8.51
CA TYR A 63 15.26 0.82 -8.56
C TYR A 63 15.35 2.16 -7.85
N THR A 64 14.57 3.11 -8.37
CA THR A 64 14.50 4.49 -7.90
C THR A 64 13.04 4.90 -7.76
N HIS A 65 12.81 6.07 -7.16
CA HIS A 65 11.49 6.68 -7.04
C HIS A 65 10.71 6.75 -8.37
N SER A 66 11.37 6.83 -9.52
CA SER A 66 10.74 6.86 -10.85
C SER A 66 10.51 5.48 -11.48
N THR A 67 10.82 4.40 -10.77
CA THR A 67 10.62 3.04 -11.29
C THR A 67 9.14 2.69 -11.27
N ASN A 68 8.64 2.14 -12.37
CA ASN A 68 7.30 1.59 -12.46
C ASN A 68 7.37 0.09 -12.16
N MET A 69 6.44 -0.42 -11.36
CA MET A 69 6.34 -1.84 -11.04
C MET A 69 5.01 -2.38 -11.54
N ILE A 70 5.06 -3.59 -12.09
CA ILE A 70 3.90 -4.32 -12.59
C ILE A 70 3.82 -5.65 -11.83
N LEU A 71 2.62 -6.22 -11.75
CA LEU A 71 2.38 -7.50 -11.10
C LEU A 71 1.89 -8.55 -12.09
N GLY A 72 2.25 -9.81 -11.85
CA GLY A 72 1.77 -10.96 -12.61
C GLY A 72 2.33 -11.09 -14.03
N ASP A 73 3.36 -10.32 -14.38
CA ASP A 73 3.89 -10.26 -15.75
C ASP A 73 4.37 -11.62 -16.26
N TYR A 74 5.00 -12.43 -15.39
CA TYR A 74 5.44 -13.76 -15.78
C TYR A 74 4.24 -14.63 -16.13
N VAL A 75 3.27 -14.84 -15.24
CA VAL A 75 2.15 -15.77 -15.46
C VAL A 75 1.21 -15.27 -16.55
N TYR A 76 0.86 -14.00 -16.50
CA TYR A 76 -0.18 -13.42 -17.35
C TYR A 76 0.37 -12.95 -18.71
N GLY A 77 1.65 -12.61 -18.78
CA GLY A 77 2.32 -12.03 -19.95
C GLY A 77 2.07 -10.53 -20.10
N GLU A 78 1.44 -9.91 -19.11
CA GLU A 78 1.10 -8.50 -19.04
C GLU A 78 0.84 -8.11 -17.57
N ASN A 79 0.76 -6.81 -17.30
CA ASN A 79 0.35 -6.31 -15.99
C ASN A 79 -1.11 -6.67 -15.71
N ILE A 80 -1.40 -7.24 -14.54
CA ILE A 80 -2.77 -7.59 -14.14
C ILE A 80 -3.57 -6.41 -13.59
N CYS A 81 -2.89 -5.39 -13.06
CA CYS A 81 -3.51 -4.18 -12.52
C CYS A 81 -3.89 -3.20 -13.64
N MET A 82 -4.85 -2.29 -13.38
CA MET A 82 -5.24 -1.26 -14.37
C MET A 82 -4.09 -0.34 -14.77
N TYR A 83 -3.18 -0.07 -13.83
CA TYR A 83 -1.99 0.74 -14.05
C TYR A 83 -0.76 0.06 -13.42
N PRO A 84 0.45 0.34 -13.91
CA PRO A 84 1.66 0.07 -13.14
C PRO A 84 1.63 0.87 -11.82
N TYR A 85 2.20 0.31 -10.76
CA TYR A 85 2.53 1.07 -9.56
C TYR A 85 3.66 2.05 -9.89
N SER A 86 3.37 3.35 -9.76
CA SER A 86 4.25 4.42 -10.20
C SER A 86 4.01 5.64 -9.33
N THR A 87 5.07 6.41 -9.08
CA THR A 87 4.96 7.74 -8.46
C THR A 87 4.75 8.85 -9.49
N ASP A 88 4.80 8.53 -10.79
CA ASP A 88 4.45 9.45 -11.85
C ASP A 88 2.93 9.48 -12.03
N MET A 89 2.32 10.62 -11.71
CA MET A 89 0.88 10.84 -11.82
C MET A 89 0.37 10.77 -13.27
N THR A 90 1.26 10.78 -14.28
CA THR A 90 0.88 10.56 -15.68
C THR A 90 0.85 9.08 -16.07
N VAL A 91 1.52 8.21 -15.31
CA VAL A 91 1.52 6.75 -15.50
C VAL A 91 0.40 6.11 -14.67
N ASN A 92 0.27 6.50 -13.41
CA ASN A 92 -0.81 6.04 -12.55
C ASN A 92 -1.56 7.24 -11.97
N LEU A 93 -2.78 7.44 -12.46
CA LEU A 93 -3.66 8.56 -12.12
C LEU A 93 -4.57 8.27 -10.92
N GLN A 94 -4.48 7.09 -10.30
CA GLN A 94 -5.37 6.69 -9.21
C GLN A 94 -5.17 7.63 -8.01
N THR A 95 -6.29 8.14 -7.52
CA THR A 95 -6.41 8.97 -6.31
C THR A 95 -7.59 8.47 -5.49
N PHE A 96 -7.76 8.98 -4.28
CA PHE A 96 -8.81 8.58 -3.36
C PHE A 96 -10.23 8.69 -3.95
N ALA A 97 -10.52 9.70 -4.79
CA ALA A 97 -11.81 9.82 -5.48
C ALA A 97 -12.09 8.71 -6.51
N TYR A 98 -11.10 7.88 -6.88
CA TYR A 98 -11.34 6.76 -7.78
C TYR A 98 -12.27 5.71 -7.16
N LEU A 99 -12.32 5.61 -5.83
CA LEU A 99 -13.23 4.72 -5.11
C LEU A 99 -14.72 4.99 -5.42
N ASP A 100 -15.05 6.22 -5.85
CA ASP A 100 -16.41 6.59 -6.26
C ASP A 100 -16.78 6.12 -7.67
N LYS A 101 -15.80 5.70 -8.48
CA LYS A 101 -16.02 5.31 -9.87
C LYS A 101 -16.65 3.92 -9.95
N LEU A 102 -17.43 3.70 -11.01
CA LEU A 102 -18.12 2.42 -11.24
C LEU A 102 -17.16 1.25 -11.46
N GLN A 103 -15.94 1.52 -11.93
CA GLN A 103 -14.92 0.50 -12.15
C GLN A 103 -14.23 0.06 -10.84
N TYR A 104 -14.43 0.78 -9.73
CA TYR A 104 -13.75 0.59 -8.45
C TYR A 104 -14.73 0.08 -7.39
N LYS A 105 -15.42 -1.02 -7.73
CA LYS A 105 -16.40 -1.69 -6.85
C LYS A 105 -15.98 -3.10 -6.44
N GLU A 106 -14.95 -3.61 -7.10
CA GLU A 106 -14.37 -4.93 -6.85
C GLU A 106 -13.08 -4.72 -6.03
N VAL A 107 -12.80 -5.63 -5.08
CA VAL A 107 -11.75 -5.42 -4.07
C VAL A 107 -10.35 -5.25 -4.68
N HIS A 108 -10.01 -5.92 -5.79
CA HIS A 108 -8.70 -5.74 -6.43
C HIS A 108 -8.58 -4.32 -6.99
N SER A 109 -9.62 -3.82 -7.69
CA SER A 109 -9.60 -2.45 -8.21
C SER A 109 -9.52 -1.38 -7.11
N ILE A 110 -10.18 -1.61 -5.97
CA ILE A 110 -10.06 -0.75 -4.77
C ILE A 110 -8.64 -0.85 -4.20
N GLY A 111 -8.09 -2.07 -4.12
CA GLY A 111 -6.75 -2.34 -3.62
C GLY A 111 -5.64 -1.70 -4.42
N GLU A 112 -5.79 -1.57 -5.74
CA GLU A 112 -4.85 -0.83 -6.58
C GLU A 112 -4.73 0.64 -6.15
N VAL A 113 -5.84 1.30 -5.77
CA VAL A 113 -5.81 2.67 -5.24
C VAL A 113 -5.01 2.71 -3.95
N TRP A 114 -5.25 1.76 -3.04
CA TRP A 114 -4.55 1.67 -1.76
C TRP A 114 -3.05 1.41 -1.93
N ALA A 115 -2.68 0.39 -2.70
CA ALA A 115 -1.29 0.04 -2.98
C ALA A 115 -0.54 1.18 -3.66
N THR A 116 -1.22 1.94 -4.52
CA THR A 116 -0.64 3.12 -5.17
C THR A 116 -0.32 4.24 -4.17
N VAL A 117 -1.17 4.47 -3.17
CA VAL A 117 -0.88 5.40 -2.05
C VAL A 117 0.36 4.95 -1.26
N LEU A 118 0.44 3.64 -0.99
CA LEU A 118 1.55 3.07 -0.23
C LEU A 118 2.85 3.02 -1.02
N TYR A 119 2.77 2.93 -2.35
CA TYR A 119 3.93 3.02 -3.23
C TYR A 119 4.64 4.38 -3.07
N GLU A 120 3.87 5.47 -3.00
CA GLU A 120 4.39 6.81 -2.68
C GLU A 120 5.06 6.84 -1.30
N LEU A 121 4.43 6.21 -0.30
CA LEU A 121 4.93 6.17 1.07
C LEU A 121 6.27 5.42 1.15
N VAL A 122 6.33 4.23 0.55
CA VAL A 122 7.53 3.39 0.50
C VAL A 122 8.68 4.18 -0.13
N TRP A 123 8.46 4.81 -1.28
CA TRP A 123 9.51 5.59 -1.93
C TRP A 123 9.91 6.84 -1.16
N ASN A 124 8.97 7.57 -0.53
CA ASN A 124 9.32 8.71 0.31
C ASN A 124 10.19 8.30 1.51
N LEU A 125 9.94 7.13 2.11
CA LEU A 125 10.78 6.60 3.18
C LEU A 125 12.14 6.13 2.67
N ILE A 126 12.18 5.47 1.51
CA ILE A 126 13.41 5.06 0.83
C ILE A 126 14.29 6.27 0.50
N ASP A 127 13.74 7.33 -0.06
CA ASP A 127 14.49 8.54 -0.40
C ASP A 127 15.04 9.22 0.86
N ALA A 128 14.32 9.15 1.98
CA ALA A 128 14.74 9.72 3.25
C ALA A 128 15.81 8.91 3.99
N THR A 129 15.93 7.60 3.73
CA THR A 129 16.70 6.68 4.61
C THR A 129 17.60 5.68 3.85
N GLY A 130 17.49 5.61 2.53
CA GLY A 130 18.17 4.64 1.66
C GLY A 130 17.34 3.38 1.41
N ALA A 131 17.52 2.80 0.22
CA ALA A 131 16.55 1.88 -0.39
C ALA A 131 16.67 0.39 -0.05
N ILE A 132 17.68 -0.03 0.72
CA ILE A 132 18.08 -1.44 0.69
C ILE A 132 18.47 -1.92 2.07
N CYS A 133 17.52 -2.52 2.77
CA CYS A 133 17.82 -3.56 3.74
C CYS A 133 17.70 -4.94 3.08
N ASN A 134 18.53 -5.86 3.53
CA ASN A 134 18.16 -7.26 3.55
C ASN A 134 16.96 -7.40 4.51
N ILE A 135 15.78 -7.81 4.01
CA ILE A 135 14.56 -7.91 4.83
C ILE A 135 14.72 -8.85 6.04
N TYR A 136 15.68 -9.79 5.98
CA TYR A 136 16.01 -10.68 7.08
C TYR A 136 16.85 -10.00 8.18
N GLU A 137 17.58 -8.93 7.86
CA GLU A 137 18.35 -8.14 8.83
C GLU A 137 17.47 -7.16 9.62
N LYS A 138 16.29 -6.80 9.08
CA LYS A 138 15.32 -5.91 9.73
C LYS A 138 15.91 -4.57 10.15
N ASP A 139 16.81 -4.01 9.33
CA ASP A 139 17.38 -2.69 9.59
C ASP A 139 16.34 -1.59 9.37
N LEU A 140 15.71 -1.14 10.45
CA LEU A 140 14.71 -0.07 10.45
C LEU A 140 15.29 1.32 10.07
N ASN A 141 16.60 1.42 9.85
CA ASN A 141 17.21 2.62 9.26
C ASN A 141 17.14 2.63 7.72
N LYS A 142 16.54 1.62 7.08
CA LYS A 142 16.32 1.54 5.63
C LYS A 142 14.85 1.62 5.30
N GLY A 143 14.52 2.35 4.24
CA GLY A 143 13.15 2.79 3.98
C GLY A 143 12.18 1.64 3.70
N ASN A 144 12.64 0.60 3.00
CA ASN A 144 11.81 -0.56 2.70
C ASN A 144 11.53 -1.43 3.94
N CYS A 145 12.52 -1.63 4.83
CA CYS A 145 12.29 -2.30 6.12
C CYS A 145 11.41 -1.47 7.06
N LEU A 146 11.66 -0.16 7.12
CA LEU A 146 10.87 0.75 7.93
C LEU A 146 9.41 0.78 7.46
N ALA A 147 9.17 0.89 6.15
CA ALA A 147 7.83 0.85 5.57
C ALA A 147 7.10 -0.45 5.91
N LEU A 148 7.77 -1.61 5.74
CA LEU A 148 7.20 -2.90 6.07
C LEU A 148 6.82 -2.99 7.56
N GLN A 149 7.68 -2.51 8.46
CA GLN A 149 7.40 -2.51 9.89
C GLN A 149 6.21 -1.60 10.23
N ILE A 150 6.15 -0.39 9.67
CA ILE A 150 5.03 0.55 9.85
C ILE A 150 3.72 -0.09 9.36
N ILE A 151 3.72 -0.74 8.19
CA ILE A 151 2.53 -1.43 7.64
C ILE A 151 2.05 -2.52 8.60
N LEU A 152 2.95 -3.38 9.08
CA LEU A 152 2.59 -4.45 10.02
C LEU A 152 2.08 -3.93 11.37
N ASP A 153 2.59 -2.78 11.83
CA ASP A 153 2.14 -2.17 13.07
C ASP A 153 0.80 -1.43 12.88
N ALA A 154 0.58 -0.78 11.74
CA ALA A 154 -0.70 -0.15 11.39
C ALA A 154 -1.84 -1.18 11.34
N MET A 155 -1.59 -2.36 10.79
CA MET A 155 -2.55 -3.48 10.78
C MET A 155 -3.03 -3.88 12.18
N LYS A 156 -2.15 -3.77 13.20
CA LYS A 156 -2.48 -4.09 14.59
C LYS A 156 -3.23 -2.95 15.29
N LEU A 157 -3.12 -1.72 14.77
CA LEU A 157 -3.70 -0.51 15.37
C LEU A 157 -5.07 -0.17 14.78
N GLN A 158 -5.27 -0.40 13.48
CA GLN A 158 -6.51 -0.06 12.78
C GLN A 158 -7.71 -0.87 13.31
N PRO A 159 -8.93 -0.33 13.24
CA PRO A 159 -10.13 -1.06 13.64
C PRO A 159 -10.45 -2.21 12.67
N CYS A 160 -11.36 -3.09 13.09
CA CYS A 160 -11.94 -4.12 12.22
C CYS A 160 -12.82 -3.47 11.15
N ASN A 161 -12.74 -3.95 9.90
CA ASN A 161 -13.38 -3.37 8.72
C ASN A 161 -13.15 -1.85 8.58
N PRO A 162 -11.87 -1.40 8.50
CA PRO A 162 -11.56 0.01 8.48
C PRO A 162 -11.84 0.64 7.13
N THR A 163 -11.98 1.97 7.13
CA THR A 163 -11.89 2.81 5.92
C THR A 163 -10.43 3.15 5.58
N PHE A 164 -10.22 3.72 4.40
CA PHE A 164 -8.91 4.24 3.98
C PHE A 164 -8.38 5.30 4.95
N ILE A 165 -9.25 6.21 5.45
CA ILE A 165 -8.83 7.28 6.37
C ILE A 165 -8.49 6.72 7.75
N GLN A 166 -9.29 5.78 8.28
CA GLN A 166 -8.95 5.11 9.54
C GLN A 166 -7.61 4.37 9.47
N THR A 167 -7.30 3.79 8.30
CA THR A 167 -6.05 3.08 8.08
C THR A 167 -4.87 4.05 7.90
N GLN A 168 -5.07 5.18 7.21
CA GLN A 168 -4.10 6.27 7.18
C GLN A 168 -3.73 6.73 8.60
N ASP A 169 -4.72 6.97 9.45
CA ASP A 169 -4.50 7.38 10.84
C ASP A 169 -3.69 6.33 11.60
N ALA A 170 -3.99 5.05 11.39
CA ALA A 170 -3.24 3.93 11.98
C ALA A 170 -1.78 3.86 11.48
N ILE A 171 -1.52 4.12 10.20
CA ILE A 171 -0.16 4.22 9.65
C ILE A 171 0.61 5.38 10.29
N VAL A 172 -0.03 6.54 10.37
CA VAL A 172 0.54 7.74 10.98
C VAL A 172 0.85 7.49 12.46
N GLN A 173 -0.04 6.82 13.18
CA GLN A 173 0.17 6.43 14.56
C GLN A 173 1.27 5.37 14.71
N ALA A 174 1.34 4.37 13.83
CA ALA A 174 2.38 3.35 13.83
C ALA A 174 3.77 3.97 13.66
N GLU A 175 3.92 4.91 12.72
CA GLU A 175 5.17 5.63 12.52
C GLU A 175 5.54 6.47 13.74
N ALA A 176 4.58 7.18 14.34
CA ALA A 176 4.80 7.95 15.56
C ALA A 176 5.25 7.06 16.73
N ASN A 177 4.63 5.90 16.91
CA ASN A 177 4.98 4.94 17.95
C ASN A 177 6.37 4.34 17.73
N LEU A 178 6.73 4.05 16.47
CA LEU A 178 7.96 3.37 16.12
C LEU A 178 9.18 4.29 16.15
N THR A 179 9.04 5.53 15.68
CA THR A 179 10.18 6.43 15.43
C THR A 179 10.14 7.73 16.25
N GLY A 180 9.05 7.97 16.99
CA GLY A 180 8.78 9.27 17.63
C GLY A 180 8.27 10.33 16.65
N GLY A 181 7.77 9.94 15.47
CA GLY A 181 7.18 10.87 14.49
C GLY A 181 8.18 11.46 13.50
N LYS A 182 9.36 10.85 13.36
CA LYS A 182 10.48 11.38 12.57
C LYS A 182 10.14 11.52 11.08
N TYR A 183 9.29 10.66 10.54
CA TYR A 183 8.96 10.57 9.12
C TYR A 183 7.51 10.93 8.79
N GLN A 184 6.82 11.61 9.70
CA GLN A 184 5.45 12.11 9.50
C GLN A 184 5.29 12.89 8.19
N CYS A 185 6.28 13.71 7.83
CA CYS A 185 6.22 14.51 6.61
C CYS A 185 6.30 13.66 5.34
N GLN A 186 7.07 12.57 5.34
CA GLN A 186 7.17 11.63 4.23
C GLN A 186 5.84 10.88 4.04
N LEU A 187 5.22 10.45 5.14
CA LEU A 187 3.90 9.82 5.13
C LEU A 187 2.82 10.77 4.60
N TRP A 188 2.70 11.95 5.19
CA TRP A 188 1.67 12.91 4.78
C TRP A 188 1.84 13.39 3.34
N LYS A 189 3.08 13.53 2.84
CA LYS A 189 3.32 13.85 1.42
C LYS A 189 2.86 12.74 0.49
N ALA A 190 3.03 11.47 0.87
CA ALA A 190 2.55 10.33 0.09
C ALA A 190 1.01 10.31 0.01
N PHE A 191 0.36 10.41 1.16
CA PHE A 191 -1.10 10.45 1.25
C PHE A 191 -1.70 11.64 0.51
N ALA A 192 -1.22 12.85 0.78
CA ALA A 192 -1.74 14.06 0.17
C ALA A 192 -1.59 14.06 -1.36
N LYS A 193 -0.48 13.53 -1.90
CA LYS A 193 -0.28 13.41 -3.35
C LYS A 193 -1.38 12.61 -4.06
N ARG A 194 -2.01 11.69 -3.35
CA ARG A 194 -3.07 10.79 -3.85
C ARG A 194 -4.47 11.18 -3.35
N GLY A 195 -4.65 12.41 -2.88
CA GLY A 195 -5.95 12.94 -2.47
C GLY A 195 -6.34 12.60 -1.03
N MET A 196 -5.43 12.07 -0.21
CA MET A 196 -5.67 11.72 1.18
C MET A 196 -4.97 12.69 2.16
N GLY A 197 -5.03 13.99 1.89
CA GLY A 197 -4.45 15.03 2.75
C GLY A 197 -5.19 15.19 4.09
N LEU A 198 -4.74 16.15 4.90
CA LEU A 198 -5.23 16.37 6.28
C LEU A 198 -6.74 16.57 6.42
N GLN A 199 -7.43 17.00 5.36
CA GLN A 199 -8.86 17.28 5.36
C GLN A 199 -9.67 16.31 4.49
N ALA A 200 -9.03 15.22 4.06
CA ALA A 200 -9.69 14.14 3.36
C ALA A 200 -10.63 13.42 4.32
N SER A 201 -11.74 12.92 3.79
CA SER A 201 -12.72 12.21 4.60
C SER A 201 -13.50 11.22 3.77
N ASP A 202 -13.78 10.07 4.37
CA ASP A 202 -14.81 9.17 3.88
C ASP A 202 -16.16 9.87 3.98
N SER A 203 -17.03 9.67 2.98
CA SER A 203 -18.44 9.98 3.14
C SER A 203 -19.28 8.86 2.56
N SER A 204 -20.47 8.68 3.10
CA SER A 204 -21.41 7.64 2.65
C SER A 204 -21.87 7.78 1.20
N SER A 205 -21.51 8.88 0.51
CA SER A 205 -21.94 9.15 -0.87
C SER A 205 -20.78 9.41 -1.84
N LYS A 206 -19.71 10.10 -1.38
CA LYS A 206 -18.51 10.42 -2.15
C LYS A 206 -17.30 10.67 -1.28
N HIS A 207 -16.13 10.18 -1.68
CA HIS A 207 -14.88 10.47 -0.99
C HIS A 207 -14.49 11.93 -1.23
N LYS A 208 -14.15 12.64 -0.15
CA LYS A 208 -13.66 14.01 -0.25
C LYS A 208 -12.14 13.97 -0.27
N GLU A 209 -11.55 14.39 -1.38
CA GLU A 209 -10.11 14.52 -1.48
C GLU A 209 -9.61 15.78 -0.79
N ASP A 210 -8.38 15.68 -0.30
CA ASP A 210 -7.58 16.80 0.13
C ASP A 210 -6.13 16.56 -0.29
N TYR A 211 -5.41 17.63 -0.58
CA TYR A 211 -4.00 17.56 -1.01
C TYR A 211 -3.09 18.36 -0.06
N SER A 212 -3.62 18.77 1.09
CA SER A 212 -2.87 19.55 2.06
C SER A 212 -1.97 18.66 2.91
N VAL A 213 -0.80 19.20 3.23
CA VAL A 213 0.17 18.64 4.17
C VAL A 213 0.36 19.67 5.28
N SER A 214 0.67 19.22 6.50
CA SER A 214 0.95 20.12 7.63
C SER A 214 2.07 21.10 7.25
N GLY A 215 1.92 22.39 7.54
CA GLY A 215 2.95 23.39 7.27
C GLY A 215 4.24 23.24 8.09
N LYS A 216 4.31 22.24 8.97
CA LYS A 216 5.55 21.80 9.65
C LYS A 216 6.36 20.80 8.80
N CYS A 217 5.86 20.48 7.61
CA CYS A 217 6.44 19.69 6.55
C CYS A 217 6.60 20.54 5.27
#